data_AF-A0A662FC25-F1
#
_entry.id   AF-A0A662FC25-F1
#
_cell.length_a   1.000
_cell.length_b   1.000
_cell.length_c   1.000
_cell.angle_alpha   90.00
_cell.angle_beta   90.00
_cell.angle_gamma   90.00
#
_symmetry.space_group_name_H-M   'P 1'
#
loop_
_entity.id
_entity.type
_entity.pdbx_description
1 polymer ?
#
loop_
_entity_poly.entity_id
_entity_poly.type
_entity_poly.pdbx_seq_one_letter_code
_entity_poly.pdbx_strand_id
1 'polypeptide(L)'
;MVWIAISGIDGAGKTTLLDFLHKHIRELGDVKRFKHPHFDWLREMLSLVGEDPYTDLLLFSSEIRCEMHLIREWTKKYKYLISQRCWLDHFPYRLTQGFSIEETYKLLSPSSFLVPDIVVYLRCDYKTAYNRIKGKRGDKYETLSFLRMLEKNFDYVINEVEHKRLLPEFNATKILRIDSSGSIENTKSLLLEGLREYGLI
;
A
#
# COMPACT_ATOMS: atom_id res chain seq x y z
N MET A 1 -13.18 -12.36 -8.62
CA MET A 1 -12.37 -11.13 -8.72
C MET A 1 -11.14 -11.34 -7.87
N VAL A 2 -9.97 -10.88 -8.33
CA VAL A 2 -8.71 -10.95 -7.58
C VAL A 2 -8.15 -9.54 -7.38
N TRP A 3 -7.89 -9.15 -6.15
CA TRP A 3 -7.25 -7.87 -5.80
C TRP A 3 -5.82 -8.06 -5.31
N ILE A 4 -4.87 -7.49 -6.06
CA ILE A 4 -3.43 -7.49 -5.77
C ILE A 4 -3.00 -6.06 -5.38
N ALA A 5 -2.52 -5.87 -4.14
CA ALA A 5 -2.00 -4.59 -3.68
C ALA A 5 -0.47 -4.62 -3.58
N ILE A 6 0.22 -3.63 -4.18
CA ILE A 6 1.68 -3.48 -4.09
C ILE A 6 2.02 -2.43 -3.05
N SER A 7 2.61 -2.85 -1.94
CA SER A 7 2.83 -2.07 -0.72
C SER A 7 4.33 -1.88 -0.44
N GLY A 8 4.66 -0.88 0.38
CA GLY A 8 6.03 -0.58 0.79
C GLY A 8 6.37 0.91 0.81
N ILE A 9 7.58 1.25 1.25
CA ILE A 9 8.03 2.63 1.39
C ILE A 9 8.21 3.35 0.04
N ASP A 10 8.21 4.67 0.03
CA ASP A 10 8.50 5.45 -1.19
C ASP A 10 9.95 5.24 -1.62
N GLY A 11 10.15 5.01 -2.92
CA GLY A 11 11.43 4.53 -3.46
C GLY A 11 11.57 3.00 -3.59
N ALA A 12 10.63 2.20 -3.04
CA ALA A 12 10.68 0.74 -3.16
C ALA A 12 10.37 0.17 -4.57
N GLY A 13 9.93 1.01 -5.52
CA GLY A 13 9.63 0.56 -6.90
C GLY A 13 8.18 0.14 -7.16
N LYS A 14 7.25 0.48 -6.26
CA LYS A 14 5.82 0.14 -6.36
C LYS A 14 5.18 0.51 -7.71
N THR A 15 5.41 1.74 -8.20
CA THR A 15 4.84 2.21 -9.47
C THR A 15 5.34 1.38 -10.64
N THR A 16 6.64 1.15 -10.73
CA THR A 16 7.27 0.33 -11.77
C THR A 16 6.72 -1.09 -11.78
N LEU A 17 6.53 -1.68 -10.59
CA LEU A 17 6.02 -3.04 -10.48
C LEU A 17 4.52 -3.12 -10.80
N LEU A 18 3.74 -2.10 -10.43
CA LEU A 18 2.33 -2.01 -10.81
C LEU A 18 2.15 -1.86 -12.33
N ASP A 19 2.97 -1.03 -12.97
CA ASP A 19 2.99 -0.88 -14.44
C ASP A 19 3.29 -2.20 -15.14
N PHE A 20 4.28 -2.94 -14.63
CA PHE A 20 4.65 -4.24 -15.14
C PHE A 20 3.52 -5.26 -14.96
N LEU A 21 2.98 -5.36 -13.76
CA LEU A 21 1.88 -6.29 -13.45
C LEU A 21 0.68 -6.01 -14.35
N HIS A 22 0.27 -4.74 -14.47
CA HIS A 22 -0.85 -4.32 -15.32
C HIS A 22 -0.69 -4.81 -16.76
N LYS A 23 0.51 -4.69 -17.34
CA LYS A 23 0.79 -5.16 -18.70
C LYS A 23 0.67 -6.68 -18.83
N HIS A 24 1.04 -7.42 -17.78
CA HIS A 24 0.99 -8.88 -17.77
C HIS A 24 -0.44 -9.41 -17.61
N ILE A 25 -1.21 -8.86 -16.66
CA ILE A 25 -2.53 -9.43 -16.31
C ILE A 25 -3.68 -8.95 -17.20
N ARG A 26 -3.52 -7.84 -17.94
CA ARG A 26 -4.56 -7.36 -18.86
C ARG A 26 -4.89 -8.35 -19.99
N GLU A 27 -3.98 -9.27 -20.29
CA GLU A 27 -4.18 -10.35 -21.26
C GLU A 27 -5.03 -11.49 -20.66
N LEU A 28 -5.15 -11.54 -19.32
CA LEU A 28 -5.89 -12.57 -18.58
C LEU A 28 -7.33 -12.15 -18.25
N GLY A 29 -7.70 -10.88 -18.46
CA GLY A 29 -9.07 -10.36 -18.33
C GLY A 29 -9.12 -8.89 -17.92
N ASP A 30 -10.34 -8.39 -17.64
CA ASP A 30 -10.56 -6.97 -17.33
C ASP A 30 -9.88 -6.55 -16.02
N VAL A 31 -9.09 -5.48 -16.08
CA VAL A 31 -8.29 -4.98 -14.97
C VAL A 31 -8.67 -3.55 -14.63
N LYS A 32 -8.91 -3.28 -13.35
CA LYS A 32 -8.89 -1.92 -12.81
C LYS A 32 -7.59 -1.68 -12.07
N ARG A 33 -6.83 -0.71 -12.56
CA ARG A 33 -5.65 -0.16 -11.89
C ARG A 33 -6.00 1.12 -11.14
N PHE A 34 -5.45 1.28 -9.94
CA PHE A 34 -5.60 2.49 -9.12
C PHE A 34 -4.45 2.66 -8.11
N LYS A 35 -4.46 3.73 -7.32
CA LYS A 35 -3.45 4.07 -6.30
C LYS A 35 -4.16 4.63 -5.06
N HIS A 36 -3.65 4.33 -3.87
CA HIS A 36 -4.04 5.00 -2.63
C HIS A 36 -2.99 6.06 -2.25
N PRO A 37 -3.37 7.25 -1.78
CA PRO A 37 -4.72 7.81 -1.86
C PRO A 37 -5.15 8.01 -3.32
N HIS A 38 -6.44 7.84 -3.58
CA HIS A 38 -7.05 7.86 -4.92
C HIS A 38 -7.44 9.25 -5.38
N PHE A 39 -8.04 10.03 -4.48
CA PHE A 39 -8.68 11.29 -4.87
C PHE A 39 -7.73 12.48 -4.82
N ASP A 40 -7.75 13.30 -5.86
CA ASP A 40 -6.89 14.49 -5.95
C ASP A 40 -7.26 15.57 -4.93
N TRP A 41 -8.54 15.65 -4.51
CA TRP A 41 -8.99 16.61 -3.49
C TRP A 41 -8.25 16.44 -2.15
N LEU A 42 -7.76 15.23 -1.85
CA LEU A 42 -7.01 15.01 -0.62
C LEU A 42 -5.72 15.86 -0.61
N ARG A 43 -5.04 15.97 -1.75
CA ARG A 43 -3.81 16.77 -1.86
C ARG A 43 -4.08 18.25 -1.63
N GLU A 44 -5.19 18.74 -2.17
CA GLU A 44 -5.64 20.12 -1.94
C GLU A 44 -5.92 20.35 -0.46
N MET A 45 -6.70 19.47 0.18
CA MET A 45 -6.99 19.57 1.61
C MET A 45 -5.73 19.51 2.48
N LEU A 46 -4.81 18.59 2.18
CA LEU A 46 -3.52 18.48 2.89
C LEU A 46 -2.63 19.71 2.72
N SER A 47 -2.82 20.50 1.66
CA SER A 47 -2.10 21.76 1.45
C SER A 47 -2.73 22.96 2.18
N LEU A 48 -4.01 22.86 2.52
CA LEU A 48 -4.76 23.89 3.25
C LEU A 48 -4.65 23.70 4.77
N VAL A 49 -4.52 22.46 5.21
CA VAL A 49 -4.32 22.11 6.62
C VAL A 49 -2.83 22.18 6.97
N GLY A 50 -2.52 22.65 8.17
CA GLY A 50 -1.14 22.74 8.65
C GLY A 50 -0.49 21.37 8.89
N GLU A 51 0.62 21.34 9.62
CA GLU A 51 1.36 20.11 9.93
C GLU A 51 0.76 19.29 11.10
N ASP A 52 -0.57 19.30 11.26
CA ASP A 52 -1.23 18.53 12.32
C ASP A 52 -1.45 17.05 11.89
N PRO A 53 -0.76 16.08 12.53
CA PRO A 53 -0.90 14.67 12.17
C PRO A 53 -2.32 14.12 12.40
N TYR A 54 -3.09 14.71 13.32
CA TYR A 54 -4.46 14.26 13.62
C TYR A 54 -5.41 14.65 12.47
N THR A 55 -5.29 15.86 11.96
CA THR A 55 -5.99 16.30 10.76
C THR A 55 -5.64 15.43 9.55
N ASP A 56 -4.35 15.12 9.33
CA ASP A 56 -3.95 14.19 8.27
C ASP A 56 -4.67 12.84 8.45
N LEU A 57 -4.68 12.27 9.66
CA LEU A 57 -5.33 10.99 9.96
C LEU A 57 -6.84 11.01 9.64
N LEU A 58 -7.56 12.08 9.98
CA LEU A 58 -8.99 12.25 9.65
C LEU A 58 -9.24 12.34 8.15
N LEU A 59 -8.43 13.12 7.43
CA LEU A 59 -8.57 13.31 5.98
C LEU A 59 -8.32 12.01 5.22
N PHE A 60 -7.22 11.32 5.53
CA PHE A 60 -6.93 10.01 4.93
C PHE A 60 -7.99 8.96 5.30
N SER A 61 -8.49 8.94 6.54
CA SER A 61 -9.54 8.00 6.95
C SER A 61 -10.85 8.23 6.17
N SER A 62 -11.19 9.49 5.92
CA SER A 62 -12.36 9.88 5.12
C SER A 62 -12.19 9.47 3.66
N GLU A 63 -11.00 9.70 3.10
CA GLU A 63 -10.65 9.34 1.73
C GLU A 63 -10.74 7.83 1.48
N ILE A 64 -10.16 7.02 2.39
CA ILE A 64 -10.23 5.55 2.33
C ILE A 64 -11.68 5.06 2.30
N ARG A 65 -12.59 5.67 3.08
CA ARG A 65 -14.03 5.30 3.06
C ARG A 65 -14.68 5.58 1.72
N CYS A 66 -14.40 6.73 1.11
CA CYS A 66 -14.86 7.06 -0.24
C CYS A 66 -14.30 6.06 -1.26
N GLU A 67 -13.02 5.69 -1.14
CA GLU A 67 -12.38 4.73 -2.03
C GLU A 67 -12.98 3.32 -1.87
N MET A 68 -13.32 2.88 -0.66
CA MET A 68 -13.98 1.59 -0.44
C MET A 68 -15.31 1.48 -1.19
N HIS A 69 -16.05 2.57 -1.35
CA HIS A 69 -17.25 2.58 -2.19
C HIS A 69 -16.92 2.29 -3.66
N LEU A 70 -15.88 2.94 -4.20
CA LEU A 70 -15.41 2.68 -5.56
C LEU A 70 -14.91 1.24 -5.75
N ILE A 71 -14.15 0.72 -4.79
CA ILE A 71 -13.63 -0.64 -4.84
C ILE A 71 -14.78 -1.64 -4.91
N ARG A 72 -15.84 -1.48 -4.09
CA ARG A 72 -17.04 -2.34 -4.17
C ARG A 72 -17.72 -2.32 -5.53
N GLU A 73 -17.70 -1.19 -6.23
CA GLU A 73 -18.24 -1.10 -7.58
C GLU A 73 -17.31 -1.74 -8.61
N TRP A 74 -16.00 -1.62 -8.42
CA TRP A 74 -15.02 -2.25 -9.29
C TRP A 74 -15.00 -3.78 -9.14
N THR A 75 -15.23 -4.32 -7.93
CA THR A 75 -15.27 -5.79 -7.75
C THR A 75 -16.38 -6.46 -8.54
N LYS A 76 -17.44 -5.73 -8.88
CA LYS A 76 -18.55 -6.21 -9.71
C LYS A 76 -18.26 -6.18 -11.21
N LYS A 77 -17.29 -5.35 -11.64
CA LYS A 77 -17.04 -5.04 -13.06
C LYS A 77 -15.75 -5.63 -13.61
N TYR A 78 -14.74 -5.80 -12.75
CA TYR A 78 -13.40 -6.19 -13.18
C TYR A 78 -13.03 -7.56 -12.63
N LYS A 79 -12.36 -8.35 -13.46
CA LYS A 79 -11.79 -9.64 -13.03
C LYS A 79 -10.63 -9.41 -12.05
N TYR A 80 -9.81 -8.39 -12.31
CA TYR A 80 -8.67 -8.03 -11.49
C TYR A 80 -8.74 -6.58 -11.00
N LEU A 81 -8.41 -6.39 -9.74
CA LEU A 81 -8.07 -5.10 -9.17
C LEU A 81 -6.57 -5.09 -8.88
N ILE A 82 -5.85 -4.06 -9.30
CA ILE A 82 -4.46 -3.86 -8.91
C ILE A 82 -4.25 -2.45 -8.37
N SER A 83 -3.59 -2.36 -7.23
CA SER A 83 -3.38 -1.07 -6.57
C SER A 83 -1.94 -0.83 -6.16
N GLN A 84 -1.50 0.41 -6.30
CA GLN A 84 -0.33 0.89 -5.56
C GLN A 84 -0.82 1.26 -4.16
N ARG A 85 -0.43 0.45 -3.17
CA ARG A 85 -0.91 0.46 -1.77
C ARG A 85 -2.36 -0.02 -1.60
N CYS A 86 -2.71 -0.32 -0.37
CA CYS A 86 -4.08 -0.50 0.13
C CYS A 86 -4.23 0.20 1.49
N TRP A 87 -5.38 0.05 2.15
CA TRP A 87 -5.59 0.68 3.46
C TRP A 87 -4.70 0.10 4.58
N LEU A 88 -4.07 -1.06 4.38
CA LEU A 88 -3.02 -1.57 5.28
C LEU A 88 -1.83 -0.62 5.39
N ASP A 89 -1.44 0.00 4.26
CA ASP A 89 -0.33 0.95 4.21
C ASP A 89 -0.60 2.19 5.07
N HIS A 90 -1.83 2.41 5.55
CA HIS A 90 -2.11 3.51 6.45
C HIS A 90 -1.41 3.33 7.81
N PHE A 91 -1.38 2.11 8.36
CA PHE A 91 -0.88 1.85 9.71
C PHE A 91 0.62 2.14 9.90
N PRO A 92 1.54 1.71 9.00
CA PRO A 92 2.95 2.06 9.12
C PRO A 92 3.20 3.57 9.11
N TYR A 93 2.46 4.31 8.28
CA TYR A 93 2.57 5.77 8.22
C TYR A 93 2.07 6.41 9.52
N ARG A 94 0.93 5.97 10.06
CA ARG A 94 0.37 6.52 11.30
C ARG A 94 1.24 6.21 12.52
N LEU A 95 1.79 5.00 12.61
CA LEU A 95 2.80 4.66 13.62
C LEU A 95 4.02 5.59 13.54
N THR A 96 4.47 5.89 12.33
CA THR A 96 5.62 6.79 12.11
C THR A 96 5.32 8.23 12.53
N GLN A 97 4.04 8.62 12.47
CA GLN A 97 3.54 9.92 12.91
C GLN A 97 3.19 9.98 14.40
N GLY A 98 3.38 8.90 15.16
CA GLY A 98 3.18 8.85 16.61
C GLY A 98 1.83 8.31 17.07
N PHE A 99 0.96 7.85 16.17
CA PHE A 99 -0.29 7.19 16.54
C PHE A 99 -0.08 5.72 16.86
N SER A 100 -0.88 5.18 17.77
CA SER A 100 -0.99 3.74 17.98
C SER A 100 -1.80 3.06 16.87
N ILE A 101 -1.66 1.73 16.77
CA ILE A 101 -2.53 0.90 15.92
C ILE A 101 -3.99 1.06 16.34
N GLU A 102 -4.27 1.12 17.64
CA GLU A 102 -5.63 1.19 18.17
C GLU A 102 -6.32 2.51 17.80
N GLU A 103 -5.63 3.64 17.94
CA GLU A 103 -6.15 4.96 17.51
C GLU A 103 -6.43 4.98 16.02
N THR A 104 -5.49 4.47 15.22
CA THR A 104 -5.65 4.36 13.77
C THR A 104 -6.82 3.46 13.39
N TYR A 105 -6.95 2.31 14.03
CA TYR A 105 -8.04 1.35 13.81
C TYR A 105 -9.40 1.94 14.14
N LYS A 106 -9.53 2.62 15.29
CA LYS A 106 -10.78 3.25 15.73
C LYS A 106 -11.25 4.31 14.73
N LEU A 107 -10.33 5.15 14.23
CA LEU A 107 -10.68 6.20 13.27
C LEU A 107 -11.01 5.65 11.88
N LEU A 108 -10.26 4.68 11.39
CA LEU A 108 -10.59 4.01 10.12
C LEU A 108 -11.94 3.29 10.21
N SER A 109 -12.19 2.56 11.30
CA SER A 109 -13.31 1.63 11.49
C SER A 109 -13.42 0.62 10.32
N PRO A 110 -12.41 -0.24 10.12
CA PRO A 110 -12.25 -1.01 8.89
C PRO A 110 -13.13 -2.26 8.81
N SER A 111 -14.01 -2.53 9.79
CA SER A 111 -14.84 -3.75 9.86
C SER A 111 -15.65 -4.06 8.60
N SER A 112 -15.95 -3.05 7.78
CA SER A 112 -16.66 -3.22 6.50
C SER A 112 -15.74 -3.19 5.28
N PHE A 113 -14.47 -2.83 5.42
CA PHE A 113 -13.58 -2.58 4.30
C PHE A 113 -13.27 -3.88 3.56
N LEU A 114 -13.18 -3.78 2.23
CA LEU A 114 -12.64 -4.89 1.44
C LEU A 114 -11.13 -4.94 1.63
N VAL A 115 -10.56 -6.13 1.55
CA VAL A 115 -9.11 -6.36 1.60
C VAL A 115 -8.63 -6.97 0.28
N PRO A 116 -7.36 -6.76 -0.09
CA PRO A 116 -6.73 -7.50 -1.18
C PRO A 116 -6.68 -9.00 -0.89
N ASP A 117 -6.77 -9.83 -1.92
CA ASP A 117 -6.47 -11.26 -1.84
C ASP A 117 -4.99 -11.49 -1.54
N ILE A 118 -4.14 -10.59 -2.04
CA ILE A 118 -2.71 -10.58 -1.77
C ILE A 118 -2.16 -9.16 -1.60
N VAL A 119 -1.30 -9.01 -0.61
CA VAL A 119 -0.42 -7.85 -0.44
C VAL A 119 0.99 -8.26 -0.82
N VAL A 120 1.51 -7.66 -1.89
CA VAL A 120 2.90 -7.75 -2.30
C VAL A 120 3.68 -6.66 -1.56
N TYR A 121 4.41 -7.06 -0.52
CA TYR A 121 5.24 -6.14 0.25
C TYR A 121 6.64 -6.05 -0.35
N LEU A 122 6.96 -4.89 -0.91
CA LEU A 122 8.30 -4.57 -1.40
C LEU A 122 9.15 -4.07 -0.24
N ARG A 123 9.94 -4.98 0.33
CA ARG A 123 10.91 -4.67 1.36
C ARG A 123 12.12 -3.99 0.71
N CYS A 124 12.45 -2.78 1.14
CA CYS A 124 13.55 -2.00 0.61
C CYS A 124 14.23 -1.27 1.76
N ASP A 125 15.57 -1.34 1.80
CA ASP A 125 16.36 -0.55 2.74
C ASP A 125 16.06 0.95 2.59
N TYR A 126 15.80 1.64 3.70
CA TYR A 126 15.43 3.06 3.68
C TYR A 126 16.46 3.97 2.99
N LYS A 127 17.76 3.65 3.05
CA LYS A 127 18.80 4.47 2.39
C LYS A 127 18.71 4.29 0.89
N THR A 128 18.52 3.06 0.43
CA THR A 128 18.32 2.72 -0.99
C THR A 128 17.06 3.41 -1.52
N ALA A 129 15.97 3.31 -0.79
CA ALA A 129 14.70 3.98 -1.11
C ALA A 129 14.84 5.51 -1.17
N TYR A 130 15.46 6.11 -0.15
CA TYR A 130 15.75 7.55 -0.11
C TYR A 130 16.61 7.99 -1.30
N ASN A 131 17.67 7.25 -1.63
CA ASN A 131 18.54 7.56 -2.76
C ASN A 131 17.82 7.56 -4.11
N ARG A 132 16.73 6.79 -4.26
CA ARG A 132 15.91 6.75 -5.49
C ARG A 132 14.94 7.92 -5.62
N ILE A 133 14.64 8.62 -4.51
CA ILE A 133 13.64 9.71 -4.48
C ILE A 133 14.24 11.09 -4.14
N LYS A 134 15.40 11.14 -3.48
CA LYS A 134 16.08 12.39 -3.12
C LYS A 134 16.29 13.26 -4.37
N GLY A 135 16.01 14.56 -4.24
CA GLY A 135 16.13 15.52 -5.36
C GLY A 135 14.88 15.67 -6.23
N LYS A 136 13.82 14.91 -5.98
CA LYS A 136 12.47 15.23 -6.49
C LYS A 136 11.81 16.26 -5.57
N ARG A 137 10.74 16.93 -6.03
CA ARG A 137 9.91 17.82 -5.20
C ARG A 137 9.27 16.96 -4.10
N GLY A 138 9.97 16.80 -2.99
CA GLY A 138 9.68 15.81 -1.98
C GLY A 138 8.45 16.17 -1.16
N ASP A 139 7.71 15.15 -0.76
CA ASP A 139 6.65 15.26 0.25
C ASP A 139 7.28 15.44 1.65
N LYS A 140 6.54 16.01 2.62
CA LYS A 140 6.99 16.22 4.00
C LYS A 140 7.42 14.93 4.70
N TYR A 141 6.99 13.76 4.20
CA TYR A 141 7.36 12.44 4.69
C TYR A 141 8.56 11.79 4.00
N GLU A 142 9.17 12.43 2.98
CA GLU A 142 10.30 11.87 2.22
C GLU A 142 11.66 12.24 2.83
N THR A 143 11.74 12.32 4.16
CA THR A 143 13.01 12.53 4.87
C THR A 143 13.68 11.21 5.23
N LEU A 144 15.01 11.21 5.30
CA LEU A 144 15.77 10.00 5.65
C LEU A 144 15.39 9.43 7.03
N SER A 145 15.14 10.29 8.02
CA SER A 145 14.70 9.89 9.36
C SER A 145 13.31 9.28 9.35
N PHE A 146 12.38 9.88 8.60
CA PHE A 146 11.02 9.36 8.46
C PHE A 146 11.02 8.00 7.77
N LEU A 147 11.71 7.85 6.64
CA LEU A 147 11.81 6.58 5.93
C LEU A 147 12.44 5.47 6.78
N ARG A 148 13.44 5.79 7.61
CA ARG A 148 14.05 4.84 8.55
C ARG A 148 13.04 4.29 9.56
N MET A 149 12.17 5.14 10.09
CA MET A 149 11.12 4.70 11.01
C MET A 149 10.01 3.97 10.26
N LEU A 150 9.64 4.46 9.08
CA LEU A 150 8.61 3.90 8.24
C LEU A 150 8.93 2.47 7.80
N GLU A 151 10.18 2.19 7.40
CA GLU A 151 10.64 0.83 7.08
C GLU A 151 10.39 -0.13 8.24
N LYS A 152 10.82 0.24 9.46
CA LYS A 152 10.61 -0.59 10.67
C LYS A 152 9.13 -0.81 10.96
N ASN A 153 8.31 0.22 10.80
CA ASN A 153 6.88 0.14 11.03
C ASN A 153 6.17 -0.69 9.96
N PHE A 154 6.62 -0.68 8.71
CA PHE A 154 6.15 -1.61 7.68
C PHE A 154 6.51 -3.05 8.02
N ASP A 155 7.78 -3.33 8.35
CA ASP A 155 8.22 -4.68 8.72
C ASP A 155 7.41 -5.19 9.93
N TYR A 156 7.19 -4.35 10.95
CA TYR A 156 6.35 -4.67 12.11
C TYR A 156 4.90 -5.00 11.72
N VAL A 157 4.20 -4.09 11.03
CA VAL A 157 2.79 -4.28 10.68
C VAL A 157 2.61 -5.50 9.78
N ILE A 158 3.46 -5.68 8.75
CA ILE A 158 3.37 -6.83 7.85
C ILE A 158 3.63 -8.13 8.61
N ASN A 159 4.59 -8.16 9.54
CA ASN A 159 4.84 -9.32 10.39
C ASN A 159 3.63 -9.68 11.25
N GLU A 160 3.03 -8.70 11.93
CA GLU A 160 1.89 -8.95 12.81
C GLU A 160 0.63 -9.36 12.05
N VAL A 161 0.39 -8.79 10.86
CA VAL A 161 -0.72 -9.21 9.97
C VAL A 161 -0.52 -10.63 9.46
N GLU A 162 0.68 -10.97 8.98
CA GLU A 162 0.97 -12.31 8.46
C GLU A 162 0.81 -13.39 9.55
N HIS A 163 1.20 -13.07 10.79
CA HIS A 163 1.00 -13.94 11.95
C HIS A 163 -0.40 -13.85 12.58
N LYS A 164 -1.33 -13.11 11.94
CA LYS A 164 -2.74 -12.98 12.35
C LYS A 164 -2.93 -12.39 13.75
N ARG A 165 -2.01 -11.53 14.18
CA ARG A 165 -2.02 -10.86 15.50
C ARG A 165 -2.61 -9.46 15.46
N LEU A 166 -2.73 -8.89 14.26
CA LEU A 166 -3.16 -7.53 14.02
C LEU A 166 -4.04 -7.48 12.76
N LEU A 167 -5.07 -6.63 12.78
CA LEU A 167 -6.01 -6.42 11.67
C LEU A 167 -6.64 -7.72 11.16
N PRO A 168 -7.59 -8.31 11.93
CA PRO A 168 -8.20 -9.59 11.59
C PRO A 168 -8.89 -9.61 10.22
N GLU A 169 -9.24 -8.44 9.67
CA GLU A 169 -9.77 -8.28 8.31
C GLU A 169 -8.81 -8.86 7.24
N PHE A 170 -7.50 -8.87 7.50
CA PHE A 170 -6.47 -9.41 6.61
C PHE A 170 -6.13 -10.89 6.85
N ASN A 171 -6.81 -11.61 7.76
CA ASN A 171 -6.47 -12.99 8.10
C ASN A 171 -6.51 -13.98 6.91
N ALA A 172 -7.29 -13.66 5.88
CA ALA A 172 -7.39 -14.42 4.64
C ALA A 172 -6.43 -13.92 3.54
N THR A 173 -5.93 -12.69 3.67
CA THR A 173 -5.02 -12.07 2.70
C THR A 173 -3.66 -12.76 2.73
N LYS A 174 -3.13 -13.07 1.55
CA LYS A 174 -1.78 -13.59 1.39
C LYS A 174 -0.76 -12.45 1.48
N ILE A 175 0.40 -12.71 2.06
CA ILE A 175 1.53 -11.78 2.08
C ILE A 175 2.64 -12.36 1.21
N LEU A 176 3.05 -11.62 0.17
CA LEU A 176 4.22 -11.95 -0.63
C LEU A 176 5.30 -10.91 -0.36
N ARG A 177 6.36 -11.30 0.34
CA ARG A 177 7.52 -10.42 0.60
C ARG A 177 8.52 -10.54 -0.53
N ILE A 178 8.92 -9.40 -1.09
CA ILE A 178 9.94 -9.33 -2.13
C ILE A 178 11.01 -8.34 -1.68
N ASP A 179 12.28 -8.77 -1.65
CA ASP A 179 13.39 -7.84 -1.53
C ASP A 179 13.53 -7.05 -2.84
N SER A 180 13.29 -5.75 -2.74
CA SER A 180 13.30 -4.80 -3.86
C SER A 180 14.57 -3.93 -3.89
N SER A 181 15.58 -4.32 -3.11
CA SER A 181 16.90 -3.67 -3.08
C SER A 181 17.77 -4.07 -4.27
N GLY A 182 17.50 -5.24 -4.88
CA GLY A 182 18.18 -5.76 -6.08
C GLY A 182 17.72 -5.16 -7.41
N SER A 183 17.94 -5.90 -8.51
CA SER A 183 17.54 -5.49 -9.86
C SER A 183 16.03 -5.58 -10.07
N ILE A 184 15.50 -4.70 -10.94
CA ILE A 184 14.07 -4.65 -11.24
C ILE A 184 13.60 -5.93 -11.96
N GLU A 185 14.45 -6.55 -12.77
CA GLU A 185 14.20 -7.81 -13.46
C GLU A 185 13.98 -8.95 -12.46
N ASN A 186 14.80 -9.02 -11.41
CA ASN A 186 14.65 -10.01 -10.35
C ASN A 186 13.35 -9.79 -9.57
N THR A 187 13.06 -8.54 -9.18
CA THR A 187 11.79 -8.19 -8.50
C THR A 187 10.56 -8.57 -9.34
N LYS A 188 10.59 -8.34 -10.66
CA LYS A 188 9.52 -8.73 -11.58
C LYS A 188 9.35 -10.25 -11.66
N SER A 189 10.46 -11.00 -11.71
CA SER A 189 10.43 -12.47 -11.73
C SER A 189 9.80 -13.03 -10.46
N LEU A 190 10.27 -12.59 -9.30
CA LEU A 190 9.77 -13.01 -7.99
C LEU A 190 8.28 -12.67 -7.80
N LEU A 191 7.82 -11.55 -8.35
CA LEU A 191 6.40 -11.21 -8.36
C LEU A 191 5.58 -12.26 -9.12
N LEU A 192 5.96 -12.57 -10.36
CA LEU A 192 5.19 -13.50 -11.18
C LEU A 192 5.22 -14.92 -10.62
N GLU A 193 6.37 -15.36 -10.11
CA GLU A 193 6.53 -16.64 -9.43
C GLU A 193 5.58 -16.74 -8.23
N GLY A 194 5.65 -15.78 -7.31
CA GLY A 194 4.79 -15.79 -6.12
C GLY A 194 3.30 -15.69 -6.45
N LEU A 195 2.90 -14.90 -7.45
CA LEU A 195 1.48 -14.83 -7.86
C LEU A 195 0.98 -16.14 -8.46
N ARG A 196 1.81 -16.89 -9.20
CA ARG A 196 1.47 -18.22 -9.73
C ARG A 196 1.38 -19.27 -8.63
N GLU A 197 2.29 -19.24 -7.66
CA GLU A 197 2.25 -20.15 -6.50
C GLU A 197 0.95 -20.00 -5.71
N TYR A 198 0.42 -18.78 -5.60
CA TYR A 198 -0.88 -18.52 -4.99
C TYR A 198 -2.09 -18.73 -5.92
N GLY A 199 -1.87 -19.13 -7.19
CA GLY A 199 -2.94 -19.38 -8.16
C GLY A 199 -3.72 -18.13 -8.56
N LEU A 200 -3.09 -16.95 -8.51
CA LEU A 200 -3.74 -15.66 -8.75
C LEU A 200 -3.63 -15.19 -10.21
N ILE A 201 -2.64 -15.69 -10.95
CA ILE A 201 -2.41 -15.42 -12.38
C ILE A 201 -2.08 -16.71 -13.14
#